data_AF-A0A916N7J3-F1
#
_entry.id   AF-A0A916N7J3-F1
#
_cell.length_a   1.000
_cell.length_b   1.000
_cell.length_c   1.000
_cell.angle_alpha   90.00
_cell.angle_beta   90.00
_cell.angle_gamma   90.00
#
_symmetry.space_group_name_H-M   'P 1'
#
loop_
_entity.id
_entity.type
_entity.pdbx_description
1 polymer ?
#
loop_
_entity_poly.entity_id
_entity_poly.type
_entity_poly.pdbx_seq_one_letter_code
_entity_poly.pdbx_strand_id
1 'polypeptide(L)'
;MTLNKSTSLAIIALVASVWMGCSSKEDRDKYDTYYGSGSKVREETALADIQNYKKEAAATEAAAPAPAVTKETPAADSTQKTPEAPAEAKPAKKAVPAEVSALLNKYACFACHQPYEKLIGPAYSEVAKRKYTPDMIVELVHSPKPEHWPGYPPMAPLAHVPKADIIIIANWINTL
;
A
#
# COMPACT_ATOMS: atom_id res chain seq x y z
N MET A 1 29.74 -12.62 -56.24
CA MET A 1 29.44 -13.06 -54.85
C MET A 1 28.80 -11.89 -54.10
N THR A 2 27.49 -11.72 -54.17
CA THR A 2 26.77 -10.67 -53.42
C THR A 2 25.29 -11.05 -53.30
N LEU A 3 24.94 -12.08 -52.51
CA LEU A 3 23.53 -12.35 -52.21
C LEU A 3 23.35 -13.26 -50.99
N ASN A 4 23.54 -12.75 -49.76
CA ASN A 4 23.30 -13.60 -48.58
C ASN A 4 23.15 -12.92 -47.21
N LYS A 5 23.26 -11.58 -47.07
CA LYS A 5 23.21 -10.95 -45.74
C LYS A 5 21.85 -10.34 -45.33
N SER A 6 21.00 -9.95 -46.28
CA SER A 6 19.68 -9.37 -45.96
C SER A 6 18.60 -10.40 -45.61
N THR A 7 18.71 -11.64 -46.11
CA THR A 7 17.70 -12.69 -45.85
C THR A 7 17.82 -13.25 -44.43
N SER A 8 19.01 -13.26 -43.83
CA SER A 8 19.21 -13.76 -42.47
C SER A 8 18.61 -12.86 -41.39
N LEU A 9 18.66 -11.53 -41.54
CA LEU A 9 18.12 -10.62 -40.51
C LEU A 9 16.57 -10.59 -40.51
N ALA A 10 15.95 -10.69 -41.68
CA ALA A 10 14.48 -10.74 -41.78
C ALA A 10 13.91 -12.06 -41.22
N ILE A 11 14.61 -13.19 -41.40
CA ILE A 11 14.18 -14.48 -40.87
C ILE A 11 14.39 -14.54 -39.34
N ILE A 12 15.49 -13.98 -38.82
CA ILE A 12 15.73 -13.95 -37.36
C ILE A 12 14.69 -13.04 -36.66
N ALA A 13 14.31 -11.91 -37.26
CA ALA A 13 13.27 -11.04 -36.73
C ALA A 13 11.86 -11.70 -36.75
N LEU A 14 11.54 -12.48 -37.79
CA LEU A 14 10.28 -13.25 -37.86
C LEU A 14 10.24 -14.41 -36.86
N VAL A 15 11.37 -15.08 -36.60
CA VAL A 15 11.42 -16.18 -35.61
C VAL A 15 11.34 -15.63 -34.18
N ALA A 16 11.94 -14.47 -33.89
CA ALA A 16 11.85 -13.82 -32.59
C ALA A 16 10.44 -13.29 -32.26
N SER A 17 9.69 -12.85 -33.27
CA SER A 17 8.30 -12.38 -33.08
C SER A 17 7.29 -13.52 -32.91
N VAL A 18 7.61 -14.75 -33.32
CA VAL A 18 6.80 -15.94 -33.04
C VAL A 18 6.97 -16.45 -31.60
N TRP A 19 8.14 -16.27 -30.98
CA TRP A 19 8.37 -16.69 -29.58
C TRP A 19 7.79 -15.74 -28.52
N MET A 20 7.60 -14.46 -28.84
CA MET A 20 6.83 -13.51 -28.01
C MET A 20 5.31 -13.56 -28.28
N GLY A 21 4.87 -14.40 -29.23
CA GLY A 21 3.51 -14.39 -29.79
C GLY A 21 2.61 -15.58 -29.42
N CYS A 22 2.95 -16.39 -28.42
CA CYS A 22 2.10 -17.49 -27.95
C CYS A 22 1.15 -17.10 -26.80
N SER A 23 0.65 -15.87 -26.74
CA SER A 23 -0.59 -15.61 -25.99
C SER A 23 -1.73 -15.84 -26.99
N SER A 24 -2.18 -17.09 -27.09
CA SER A 24 -3.26 -17.47 -28.01
C SER A 24 -4.51 -16.63 -27.74
N LYS A 25 -5.36 -16.46 -28.75
CA LYS A 25 -6.67 -15.82 -28.58
C LYS A 25 -7.46 -16.53 -27.47
N GLU A 26 -7.32 -17.85 -27.36
CA GLU A 26 -7.85 -18.66 -26.26
C GLU A 26 -7.30 -18.31 -24.88
N ASP A 27 -6.01 -17.97 -24.72
CA ASP A 27 -5.47 -17.52 -23.44
C ASP A 27 -6.00 -16.13 -23.09
N ARG A 28 -6.18 -15.30 -24.10
CA ARG A 28 -6.83 -13.99 -23.94
C ARG A 28 -8.29 -14.13 -23.53
N ASP A 29 -9.03 -15.05 -24.17
CA ASP A 29 -10.43 -15.29 -23.85
C ASP A 29 -10.57 -15.96 -22.48
N LYS A 30 -9.66 -16.85 -22.07
CA LYS A 30 -9.58 -17.38 -20.69
C LYS A 30 -9.23 -16.30 -19.67
N TYR A 31 -8.29 -15.42 -20.00
CA TYR A 31 -7.91 -14.30 -19.15
C TYR A 31 -9.07 -13.30 -19.01
N ASP A 32 -9.73 -12.94 -20.11
CA ASP A 32 -10.90 -12.07 -20.14
C ASP A 32 -12.11 -12.73 -19.46
N THR A 33 -12.23 -14.07 -19.50
CA THR A 33 -13.26 -14.82 -18.75
C THR A 33 -12.99 -14.79 -17.24
N TYR A 34 -11.73 -14.90 -16.81
CA TYR A 34 -11.37 -14.97 -15.38
C TYR A 34 -11.23 -13.60 -14.72
N TYR A 35 -10.70 -12.61 -15.46
CA TYR A 35 -10.39 -11.26 -14.96
C TYR A 35 -11.34 -10.17 -15.50
N GLY A 36 -12.30 -10.54 -16.36
CA GLY A 36 -13.27 -9.64 -16.96
C GLY A 36 -12.78 -9.01 -18.26
N SER A 37 -13.65 -9.02 -19.29
CA SER A 37 -13.40 -8.36 -20.56
C SER A 37 -13.30 -6.84 -20.37
N GLY A 38 -12.09 -6.31 -20.52
CA GLY A 38 -11.79 -4.89 -20.28
C GLY A 38 -10.52 -4.61 -19.50
N SER A 39 -9.77 -5.65 -19.08
CA SER A 39 -8.45 -5.52 -18.46
C SER A 39 -7.51 -4.61 -19.27
N LYS A 40 -7.35 -4.88 -20.58
CA LYS A 40 -6.52 -4.07 -21.46
C LYS A 40 -7.01 -2.63 -21.62
N VAL A 41 -8.32 -2.43 -21.73
CA VAL A 41 -8.90 -1.07 -21.85
C VAL A 41 -8.67 -0.30 -20.54
N ARG A 42 -8.78 -0.97 -19.39
CA ARG A 42 -8.50 -0.38 -18.08
C ARG A 42 -7.00 -0.08 -17.90
N GLU A 43 -6.13 -0.97 -18.34
CA GLU A 43 -4.68 -0.76 -18.34
C GLU A 43 -4.27 0.39 -19.25
N GLU A 44 -4.82 0.46 -20.46
CA GLU A 44 -4.56 1.54 -21.41
C GLU A 44 -5.10 2.88 -20.91
N THR A 45 -6.29 2.87 -20.29
CA THR A 45 -6.87 4.05 -19.64
C THR A 45 -6.01 4.49 -18.46
N ALA A 46 -5.58 3.57 -17.58
CA ALA A 46 -4.72 3.89 -16.44
C ALA A 46 -3.35 4.43 -16.87
N LEU A 47 -2.78 3.90 -17.96
CA LEU A 47 -1.54 4.42 -18.54
C LEU A 47 -1.75 5.82 -19.11
N ALA A 48 -2.85 6.05 -19.85
CA ALA A 48 -3.20 7.37 -20.36
C ALA A 48 -3.40 8.38 -19.21
N ASP A 49 -4.06 7.97 -18.13
CA ASP A 49 -4.27 8.80 -16.93
C ASP A 49 -2.95 9.14 -16.22
N ILE A 50 -2.02 8.19 -16.09
CA ILE A 50 -0.69 8.44 -15.52
C ILE A 50 0.12 9.39 -16.41
N GLN A 51 0.05 9.25 -17.74
CA GLN A 51 0.74 10.16 -18.66
C GLN A 51 0.13 11.56 -18.64
N ASN A 52 -1.20 11.66 -18.55
CA ASN A 52 -1.90 12.94 -18.42
C ASN A 52 -1.56 13.60 -17.08
N TYR A 53 -1.61 12.86 -15.96
CA TYR A 53 -1.17 13.36 -14.66
C TYR A 53 0.28 13.83 -14.68
N LYS A 54 1.19 13.08 -15.33
CA LYS A 54 2.59 13.49 -15.48
C LYS A 54 2.73 14.75 -16.34
N LYS A 55 1.91 14.89 -17.39
CA LYS A 55 1.89 16.05 -18.28
C LYS A 55 1.29 17.28 -17.58
N GLU A 56 0.26 17.09 -16.76
CA GLU A 56 -0.36 18.11 -15.91
C GLU A 56 0.56 18.52 -14.75
N ALA A 57 1.28 17.56 -14.16
CA ALA A 57 2.32 17.81 -13.17
C ALA A 57 3.52 18.58 -13.77
N ALA A 58 3.93 18.24 -14.99
CA ALA A 58 4.97 18.99 -15.72
C ALA A 58 4.49 20.39 -16.16
N ALA A 59 3.18 20.59 -16.35
CA ALA A 59 2.60 21.90 -16.64
C ALA A 59 2.36 22.76 -15.38
N THR A 60 2.30 22.15 -14.20
CA THR A 60 2.12 22.84 -12.90
C THR A 60 3.43 23.13 -12.16
N GLU A 61 4.58 22.71 -12.70
CA GLU A 61 5.90 23.17 -12.24
C GLU A 61 6.23 24.61 -12.70
N ALA A 62 5.27 25.31 -13.33
CA ALA A 62 5.37 26.73 -13.69
C ALA A 62 4.31 27.64 -13.04
N ALA A 63 3.54 27.18 -12.04
CA ALA A 63 2.77 28.05 -11.14
C ALA A 63 2.14 27.25 -9.98
N ALA A 64 2.60 27.49 -8.75
CA ALA A 64 1.77 27.35 -7.55
C ALA A 64 0.91 28.64 -7.41
N PRO A 65 -0.33 28.62 -6.88
CA PRO A 65 -0.72 27.88 -5.68
C PRO A 65 -2.08 27.12 -5.75
N ALA A 66 -2.37 26.40 -4.66
CA ALA A 66 -3.53 25.54 -4.38
C ALA A 66 -4.89 26.06 -4.87
N PRO A 67 -5.86 25.15 -5.09
CA PRO A 67 -7.08 25.30 -4.29
C PRO A 67 -7.78 24.00 -3.87
N ALA A 68 -8.59 24.18 -2.84
CA ALA A 68 -9.69 23.33 -2.41
C ALA A 68 -10.58 22.88 -3.57
N VAL A 69 -11.11 21.65 -3.47
CA VAL A 69 -12.29 21.22 -4.22
C VAL A 69 -13.26 20.55 -3.26
N THR A 70 -14.24 21.35 -2.85
CA THR A 70 -15.61 20.91 -2.55
C THR A 70 -16.08 19.91 -3.58
N LYS A 71 -16.48 18.72 -3.13
CA LYS A 71 -17.24 17.77 -3.95
C LYS A 71 -18.60 17.56 -3.29
N GLU A 72 -19.61 18.23 -3.84
CA GLU A 72 -21.01 17.95 -3.57
C GLU A 72 -21.38 16.56 -4.12
N THR A 73 -22.15 15.84 -3.30
CA THR A 73 -22.79 14.55 -3.54
C THR A 73 -24.04 14.72 -4.43
N PRO A 74 -24.60 13.61 -4.94
CA PRO A 74 -26.00 13.31 -4.56
C PRO A 74 -26.09 11.88 -4.02
N ALA A 75 -26.39 11.74 -2.73
CA ALA A 75 -27.71 11.61 -2.12
C ALA A 75 -28.08 10.13 -1.92
N ALA A 76 -27.73 9.62 -0.74
CA ALA A 76 -28.38 8.47 -0.13
C ALA A 76 -29.22 8.97 1.05
N ASP A 77 -30.49 8.60 1.02
CA ASP A 77 -31.40 8.58 2.15
C ASP A 77 -30.78 7.74 3.28
N SER A 78 -30.57 8.35 4.45
CA SER A 78 -31.30 7.98 5.67
C SER A 78 -30.74 8.74 6.87
N THR A 79 -31.64 9.45 7.54
CA THR A 79 -31.45 10.07 8.83
C THR A 79 -31.24 8.99 9.88
N GLN A 80 -30.13 9.06 10.64
CA GLN A 80 -30.18 8.85 12.10
C GLN A 80 -28.96 9.46 12.80
N LYS A 81 -29.29 10.47 13.60
CA LYS A 81 -28.45 11.27 14.49
C LYS A 81 -28.09 10.45 15.73
N THR A 82 -26.80 10.29 16.01
CA THR A 82 -26.27 9.90 17.33
C THR A 82 -25.22 10.93 17.75
N PRO A 83 -25.17 11.34 19.04
CA PRO A 83 -24.50 12.57 19.45
C PRO A 83 -22.98 12.49 19.34
N GLU A 84 -22.42 13.55 18.77
CA GLU A 84 -20.98 13.83 18.71
C GLU A 84 -20.43 13.98 20.14
N ALA A 85 -19.62 13.01 20.56
CA ALA A 85 -18.75 13.16 21.72
C ALA A 85 -17.68 14.22 21.38
N PRO A 86 -17.24 15.05 22.35
CA PRO A 86 -16.40 16.20 22.08
C PRO A 86 -15.11 15.78 21.37
N ALA A 87 -14.82 16.42 20.24
CA ALA A 87 -13.54 16.30 19.57
C ALA A 87 -12.44 16.81 20.51
N GLU A 88 -11.81 15.89 21.23
CA GLU A 88 -10.57 16.16 21.95
C GLU A 88 -9.52 16.61 20.94
N ALA A 89 -8.90 17.75 21.20
CA ALA A 89 -7.84 18.31 20.37
C ALA A 89 -6.74 17.27 20.17
N LYS A 90 -6.59 16.81 18.93
CA LYS A 90 -5.65 15.74 18.56
C LYS A 90 -4.24 16.19 18.95
N PRO A 91 -3.51 15.45 19.80
CA PRO A 91 -2.16 15.81 20.18
C PRO A 91 -1.27 15.89 18.93
N ALA A 92 -0.29 16.79 18.95
CA ALA A 92 0.65 16.96 17.86
C ALA A 92 1.34 15.62 17.54
N LYS A 93 1.13 15.13 16.31
CA LYS A 93 1.67 13.85 15.84
C LYS A 93 3.20 13.96 15.73
N LYS A 94 3.92 13.18 16.54
CA LYS A 94 5.38 13.02 16.41
C LYS A 94 5.71 12.27 15.11
N ALA A 95 6.74 12.71 14.40
CA ALA A 95 7.22 11.97 13.22
C ALA A 95 7.83 10.62 13.65
N VAL A 96 7.70 9.62 12.78
CA VAL A 96 8.41 8.34 12.95
C VAL A 96 9.89 8.57 12.61
N PRO A 97 10.84 8.23 13.49
CA PRO A 97 12.27 8.31 13.18
C PRO A 97 12.63 7.46 11.96
N ALA A 98 13.61 7.89 11.16
CA ALA A 98 13.99 7.20 9.92
C ALA A 98 14.40 5.73 10.16
N GLU A 99 15.19 5.48 11.20
CA GLU A 99 15.61 4.13 11.64
C GLU A 99 14.40 3.23 11.90
N VAL A 100 13.44 3.72 12.68
CA VAL A 100 12.22 2.98 13.04
C VAL A 100 11.36 2.76 11.82
N SER A 101 11.20 3.77 10.97
CA SER A 101 10.48 3.65 9.71
C SER A 101 11.08 2.57 8.80
N ALA A 102 12.41 2.48 8.71
CA ALA A 102 13.08 1.43 7.93
C ALA A 102 12.78 0.03 8.49
N LEU A 103 12.84 -0.15 9.81
CA LEU A 103 12.51 -1.44 10.45
C LEU A 103 11.03 -1.82 10.27
N LEU A 104 10.12 -0.86 10.46
CA LEU A 104 8.67 -1.08 10.28
C LEU A 104 8.31 -1.45 8.84
N ASN A 105 9.02 -0.90 7.84
CA ASN A 105 8.87 -1.32 6.45
C ASN A 105 9.49 -2.70 6.19
N LYS A 106 10.72 -2.93 6.67
CA LYS A 106 11.47 -4.19 6.47
C LYS A 106 10.69 -5.41 6.96
N TYR A 107 10.00 -5.28 8.08
CA TYR A 107 9.21 -6.37 8.68
C TYR A 107 7.70 -6.24 8.40
N ALA A 108 7.32 -5.41 7.42
CA ALA A 108 5.94 -5.19 6.97
C ALA A 108 4.96 -4.79 8.08
N CYS A 109 5.43 -4.22 9.19
CA CYS A 109 4.58 -3.80 10.30
C CYS A 109 3.62 -2.68 9.87
N PHE A 110 4.05 -1.79 8.96
CA PHE A 110 3.20 -0.72 8.39
C PHE A 110 2.02 -1.22 7.56
N ALA A 111 2.05 -2.48 7.10
CA ALA A 111 0.94 -3.06 6.36
C ALA A 111 -0.33 -3.15 7.22
N CYS A 112 -0.18 -3.31 8.55
CA CYS A 112 -1.30 -3.51 9.46
C CYS A 112 -1.43 -2.40 10.51
N HIS A 113 -0.33 -1.74 10.88
CA HIS A 113 -0.30 -0.74 11.93
C HIS A 113 0.16 0.62 11.38
N GLN A 114 -0.44 1.70 11.87
CA GLN A 114 -0.04 3.06 11.57
C GLN A 114 0.29 3.82 12.87
N PRO A 115 1.09 4.90 12.82
CA PRO A 115 1.50 5.62 14.03
C PRO A 115 0.32 6.15 14.87
N TYR A 116 -0.70 6.70 14.22
CA TYR A 116 -1.80 7.42 14.89
C TYR A 116 -3.20 7.04 14.43
N GLU A 117 -3.31 6.22 13.39
CA GLU A 117 -4.61 5.85 12.81
C GLU A 117 -4.78 4.33 12.91
N LYS A 118 -6.01 3.88 13.11
CA LYS A 118 -6.34 2.45 13.03
C LYS A 118 -6.36 2.02 11.57
N LEU A 119 -5.76 0.86 11.26
CA LEU A 119 -5.86 0.23 9.95
C LEU A 119 -6.43 -1.17 10.08
N ILE A 120 -5.58 -2.21 10.15
CA ILE A 120 -5.99 -3.57 10.49
C ILE A 120 -5.78 -3.82 11.98
N GLY A 121 -4.60 -3.45 12.48
CA GLY A 121 -4.25 -3.44 13.89
C GLY A 121 -4.50 -2.08 14.56
N PRO A 122 -4.34 -2.02 15.88
CA PRO A 122 -4.37 -0.76 16.63
C PRO A 122 -3.27 0.20 16.17
N ALA A 123 -3.50 1.51 16.28
CA ALA A 123 -2.45 2.49 16.06
C ALA A 123 -1.33 2.33 17.09
N TYR A 124 -0.07 2.64 16.73
CA TYR A 124 1.04 2.58 17.68
C TYR A 124 0.85 3.50 18.88
N SER A 125 0.19 4.66 18.70
CA SER A 125 -0.21 5.53 19.81
C SER A 125 -1.16 4.85 20.80
N GLU A 126 -2.05 3.97 20.34
CA GLU A 126 -2.91 3.19 21.25
C GLU A 126 -2.14 2.08 21.95
N VAL A 127 -1.16 1.48 21.26
CA VAL A 127 -0.25 0.51 21.88
C VAL A 127 0.57 1.18 22.99
N ALA A 128 1.04 2.40 22.76
CA ALA A 128 1.78 3.20 23.74
C ALA A 128 0.97 3.45 25.02
N LYS A 129 -0.33 3.72 24.90
CA LYS A 129 -1.23 3.93 26.06
C LYS A 129 -1.30 2.72 27.00
N ARG A 130 -1.04 1.50 26.49
CA ARG A 130 -1.00 0.27 27.32
C ARG A 130 0.30 0.09 28.09
N LYS A 131 1.33 0.89 27.80
CA LYS A 131 2.61 0.92 28.53
C LYS A 131 3.27 -0.46 28.66
N TYR A 132 3.26 -1.23 27.58
CA TYR A 132 3.95 -2.51 27.56
C TYR A 132 5.46 -2.31 27.70
N THR A 133 6.10 -3.24 28.40
CA THR A 133 7.56 -3.30 28.40
C THR A 133 8.06 -3.69 27.01
N PRO A 134 9.28 -3.28 26.61
CA PRO A 134 9.85 -3.70 25.33
C PRO A 134 9.87 -5.23 25.16
N ASP A 135 10.18 -5.98 26.22
CA ASP A 135 10.16 -7.44 26.19
C ASP A 135 8.75 -8.02 25.98
N MET A 136 7.72 -7.40 26.56
CA MET A 136 6.33 -7.83 26.32
C MET A 136 5.89 -7.55 24.89
N ILE A 137 6.36 -6.44 24.29
CA ILE A 137 6.11 -6.19 22.86
C ILE A 137 6.80 -7.25 22.00
N VAL A 138 8.01 -7.68 22.33
CA VAL A 138 8.68 -8.80 21.65
C VAL A 138 7.84 -10.08 21.73
N GLU A 139 7.36 -10.42 22.92
CA GLU A 139 6.52 -11.61 23.12
C GLU A 139 5.23 -11.52 22.29
N LEU A 140 4.55 -10.38 22.28
CA LEU A 140 3.32 -10.17 21.51
C LEU A 140 3.56 -10.14 19.99
N VAL A 141 4.73 -9.71 19.53
CA VAL A 141 5.09 -9.74 18.10
C VAL A 141 5.38 -11.17 17.64
N HIS A 142 6.09 -11.96 18.46
CA HIS A 142 6.40 -13.35 18.15
C HIS A 142 5.22 -14.29 18.34
N SER A 143 4.42 -14.08 19.39
CA SER A 143 3.25 -14.86 19.78
C SER A 143 2.10 -13.95 20.22
N PRO A 144 1.31 -13.45 19.26
CA PRO A 144 0.23 -12.52 19.54
C PRO A 144 -0.89 -13.14 20.38
N LYS A 145 -1.38 -12.39 21.37
CA LYS A 145 -2.46 -12.79 22.27
C LYS A 145 -3.71 -11.94 22.02
N PRO A 146 -4.78 -12.48 21.40
CA PRO A 146 -6.00 -11.73 21.09
C PRO A 146 -6.65 -11.06 22.30
N GLU A 147 -6.43 -11.61 23.50
CA GLU A 147 -6.95 -11.09 24.78
C GLU A 147 -6.46 -9.67 25.07
N HIS A 148 -5.27 -9.32 24.58
CA HIS A 148 -4.70 -7.98 24.74
C HIS A 148 -5.40 -6.93 23.87
N TRP A 149 -6.06 -7.33 22.78
CA TRP A 149 -6.69 -6.43 21.80
C TRP A 149 -8.05 -6.96 21.33
N PRO A 150 -9.07 -6.99 22.23
CA PRO A 150 -10.40 -7.46 21.86
C PRO A 150 -11.00 -6.58 20.74
N GLY A 151 -11.66 -7.22 19.77
CA GLY A 151 -12.28 -6.56 18.63
C GLY A 151 -11.33 -6.22 17.48
N TYR A 152 -10.06 -6.61 17.55
CA TYR A 152 -9.14 -6.60 16.42
C TYR A 152 -8.99 -8.02 15.82
N PRO A 153 -8.76 -8.13 14.50
CA PRO A 153 -8.35 -9.40 13.91
C PRO A 153 -7.08 -9.93 14.61
N PRO A 154 -6.94 -11.25 14.80
CA PRO A 154 -5.74 -11.82 15.39
C PRO A 154 -4.51 -11.48 14.54
N MET A 155 -3.47 -10.93 15.16
CA MET A 155 -2.23 -10.60 14.48
C MET A 155 -1.49 -11.89 14.10
N ALA A 156 -0.85 -11.89 12.92
CA ALA A 156 0.01 -13.00 12.52
C ALA A 156 1.28 -13.05 13.40
N PRO A 157 1.76 -14.24 13.80
CA PRO A 157 3.00 -14.37 14.56
C PRO A 157 4.20 -14.05 13.67
N LEU A 158 5.05 -13.11 14.11
CA LEU A 158 6.25 -12.67 13.41
C LEU A 158 7.52 -13.16 14.11
N ALA A 159 7.58 -14.45 14.44
CA ALA A 159 8.70 -15.08 15.18
C ALA A 159 10.07 -14.98 14.49
N HIS A 160 10.09 -14.69 13.18
CA HIS A 160 11.32 -14.53 12.41
C HIS A 160 11.99 -13.15 12.60
N VAL A 161 11.28 -12.19 13.22
CA VAL A 161 11.81 -10.84 13.40
C VAL A 161 12.81 -10.84 14.58
N PRO A 162 14.05 -10.35 14.39
CA PRO A 162 15.04 -10.32 15.46
C PRO A 162 14.57 -9.51 16.66
N LYS A 163 14.82 -10.03 17.88
CA LYS A 163 14.46 -9.34 19.13
C LYS A 163 15.01 -7.92 19.20
N ALA A 164 16.27 -7.72 18.81
CA ALA A 164 16.93 -6.42 18.87
C ALA A 164 16.17 -5.33 18.08
N ASP A 165 15.67 -5.67 16.90
CA ASP A 165 14.95 -4.73 16.03
C ASP A 165 13.57 -4.40 16.61
N ILE A 166 12.88 -5.40 17.18
CA ILE A 166 11.59 -5.18 17.84
C ILE A 166 11.78 -4.28 19.06
N ILE A 167 12.87 -4.41 19.81
CA ILE A 167 13.18 -3.54 20.95
C ILE A 167 13.34 -2.09 20.51
N ILE A 168 14.01 -1.81 19.37
CA ILE A 168 14.14 -0.46 18.81
C ILE A 168 12.75 0.13 18.51
N ILE A 169 11.89 -0.64 17.84
CA ILE A 169 10.51 -0.23 17.54
C ILE A 169 9.71 -0.02 18.83
N ALA A 170 9.80 -0.94 19.79
CA ALA A 170 9.07 -0.91 21.06
C ALA A 170 9.44 0.32 21.90
N ASN A 171 10.73 0.66 21.96
CA ASN A 171 11.20 1.86 22.63
C ASN A 171 10.60 3.12 22.00
N TRP A 172 10.55 3.19 20.66
CA TRP A 172 9.88 4.30 19.98
C TRP A 172 8.38 4.34 20.27
N ILE A 173 7.67 3.20 20.22
CA ILE A 173 6.23 3.13 20.56
C ILE A 173 5.99 3.73 21.95
N ASN A 174 6.83 3.40 22.93
CA ASN A 174 6.70 3.92 24.30
C ASN A 174 6.98 5.43 24.44
N THR A 175 7.48 6.09 23.38
CA THR A 175 7.60 7.57 23.35
C THR A 175 6.38 8.27 22.78
N LEU A 176 5.42 7.55 22.21
CA LEU A 176 4.24 8.12 21.55
C LEU A 176 3.17 8.62 22.54
#